data_AF-A0A183SLH6-F1
#
_entry.id   AF-A0A183SLH6-F1
#
_cell.length_a   1.000
_cell.length_b   1.000
_cell.length_c   1.000
_cell.angle_alpha   90.00
_cell.angle_beta   90.00
_cell.angle_gamma   90.00
#
_symmetry.space_group_name_H-M   'P 1'
#
loop_
_entity.id
_entity.type
_entity.pdbx_description
1 polymer ?
#
loop_
_entity_poly.entity_id
_entity_poly.type
_entity_poly.pdbx_seq_one_letter_code
_entity_poly.pdbx_strand_id
1 'polypeptide(L)'
;MPVCSRPSPMMGDQEASDGARVFAKRSVEEIRCMLTAWVSGIPAPEEEDVRMLSEYLTSIVPTNLVRVRDILADLQRLLNSLLPVAAPTVARRGSAADLWHTAFARIKAAVDRTCKVHFGANSLSLSS
;
A
#
# COMPACT_ATOMS: atom_id res chain seq x y z
N MET A 1 -37.17 -20.58 37.03
CA MET A 1 -37.47 -20.06 35.68
C MET A 1 -36.16 -19.59 35.05
N PRO A 2 -35.55 -20.32 34.10
CA PRO A 2 -34.39 -19.87 33.35
C PRO A 2 -34.81 -19.24 32.00
N VAL A 3 -34.22 -18.11 31.62
CA VAL A 3 -34.06 -17.60 30.24
C VAL A 3 -33.17 -16.36 30.33
N CYS A 4 -31.89 -16.44 29.96
CA CYS A 4 -31.27 -16.46 28.63
C CYS A 4 -30.66 -15.10 28.27
N SER A 5 -29.36 -15.05 28.53
CA SER A 5 -28.28 -14.34 27.84
C SER A 5 -28.64 -13.18 26.90
N ARG A 6 -28.22 -11.99 27.35
CA ARG A 6 -27.95 -10.80 26.53
C ARG A 6 -26.99 -11.17 25.38
N PRO A 7 -27.30 -10.88 24.11
CA PRO A 7 -26.30 -11.00 23.06
C PRO A 7 -25.25 -9.89 23.25
N SER A 8 -23.99 -10.28 23.35
CA SER A 8 -22.85 -9.36 23.28
C SER A 8 -22.86 -8.64 21.92
N PRO A 9 -22.53 -7.34 21.87
CA PRO A 9 -22.30 -6.69 20.59
C PRO A 9 -21.00 -7.25 20.03
N MET A 10 -21.08 -8.09 19.00
CA MET A 10 -19.91 -8.38 18.17
C MET A 10 -19.58 -7.12 17.39
N MET A 11 -18.74 -6.27 17.99
CA MET A 11 -17.83 -5.43 17.22
C MET A 11 -16.87 -6.38 16.50
N GLY A 12 -17.26 -6.75 15.29
CA GLY A 12 -16.42 -7.41 14.32
C GLY A 12 -16.21 -6.46 13.18
N ASP A 13 -15.15 -5.66 13.27
CA ASP A 13 -14.58 -4.77 12.26
C ASP A 13 -14.04 -5.59 11.07
N GLN A 14 -14.87 -6.47 10.50
CA GLN A 14 -14.45 -7.56 9.62
C GLN A 14 -15.02 -7.41 8.22
N GLU A 15 -15.12 -6.17 7.74
CA GLU A 15 -15.39 -5.87 6.32
C GLU A 15 -14.23 -5.11 5.65
N ALA A 16 -13.25 -4.61 6.42
CA ALA A 16 -12.01 -4.02 5.90
C ALA A 16 -10.93 -5.06 5.53
N SER A 17 -11.23 -6.36 5.57
CA SER A 17 -10.22 -7.43 5.46
C SER A 17 -10.17 -8.15 4.11
N ASP A 18 -11.08 -7.88 3.17
CA ASP A 18 -11.13 -8.66 1.93
C ASP A 18 -10.04 -8.25 0.91
N GLY A 19 -9.80 -6.94 0.74
CA GLY A 19 -8.79 -6.44 -0.19
C GLY A 19 -7.35 -6.83 0.17
N ALA A 20 -6.99 -6.75 1.46
CA ALA A 20 -5.65 -7.14 1.92
C ALA A 20 -5.38 -8.66 1.77
N ARG A 21 -6.43 -9.49 1.77
CA ARG A 21 -6.30 -10.95 1.55
C ARG A 21 -5.83 -11.30 0.15
N VAL A 22 -6.08 -10.43 -0.84
CA VAL A 22 -5.62 -10.60 -2.23
C VAL A 22 -4.09 -10.75 -2.28
N PHE A 23 -3.37 -9.95 -1.49
CA PHE A 23 -1.91 -9.96 -1.45
C PHE A 23 -1.33 -10.93 -0.42
N ALA A 24 -2.08 -11.26 0.64
CA ALA A 24 -1.62 -12.10 1.74
C ALA A 24 -1.20 -13.52 1.31
N LYS A 25 -1.84 -14.09 0.28
CA LYS A 25 -1.56 -15.44 -0.23
C LYS A 25 -0.54 -15.48 -1.38
N ARG A 26 -0.07 -14.31 -1.83
CA ARG A 26 0.77 -14.19 -3.02
C ARG A 26 2.25 -14.15 -2.66
N SER A 27 3.10 -14.56 -3.59
CA SER A 27 4.56 -14.38 -3.47
C SER A 27 4.96 -12.94 -3.78
N VAL A 28 6.17 -12.51 -3.38
CA VAL A 28 6.67 -11.16 -3.69
C VAL A 28 6.77 -10.94 -5.20
N GLU A 29 7.18 -11.97 -5.95
CA GLU A 29 7.22 -11.97 -7.42
C GLU A 29 5.83 -11.77 -8.02
N GLU A 30 4.80 -12.45 -7.50
CA GLU A 30 3.42 -12.29 -7.99
C GLU A 30 2.92 -10.88 -7.71
N ILE A 31 3.18 -10.34 -6.52
CA ILE A 31 2.82 -8.96 -6.18
C ILE A 31 3.54 -7.99 -7.11
N ARG A 32 4.83 -8.21 -7.41
CA ARG A 32 5.59 -7.37 -8.34
C ARG A 32 4.98 -7.40 -9.75
N CYS A 33 4.57 -8.56 -10.24
CA CYS A 33 3.86 -8.69 -11.52
C CYS A 33 2.53 -7.93 -11.49
N MET A 34 1.75 -8.05 -10.41
CA MET A 34 0.49 -7.31 -10.25
C MET A 34 0.71 -5.79 -10.25
N LEU A 35 1.71 -5.31 -9.50
CA LEU A 35 2.08 -3.88 -9.47
C LEU A 35 2.55 -3.38 -10.84
N THR A 36 3.32 -4.19 -11.55
CA THR A 36 3.77 -3.86 -12.92
C THR A 36 2.58 -3.75 -13.86
N ALA A 37 1.66 -4.72 -13.84
CA ALA A 37 0.44 -4.69 -14.65
C ALA A 37 -0.45 -3.50 -14.29
N TRP A 38 -0.55 -3.15 -13.01
CA TRP A 38 -1.34 -2.03 -12.54
C TRP A 38 -0.77 -0.68 -13.02
N VAL A 39 0.53 -0.43 -12.81
CA VAL A 39 1.18 0.82 -13.23
C VAL A 39 1.25 0.96 -14.75
N SER A 40 1.47 -0.14 -15.48
CA SER A 40 1.58 -0.12 -16.95
C SER A 40 0.23 -0.08 -17.67
N GLY A 41 -0.81 -0.67 -17.08
CA GLY A 41 -2.13 -0.82 -17.69
C GLY A 41 -3.13 0.26 -17.29
N ILE A 42 -2.96 0.89 -16.13
CA ILE A 42 -3.92 1.87 -15.61
C ILE A 42 -3.32 3.29 -15.70
N PRO A 43 -4.02 4.26 -16.32
CA PRO A 43 -3.48 5.60 -16.52
C PRO A 43 -3.35 6.41 -15.22
N ALA A 44 -4.15 6.10 -14.20
CA ALA A 44 -4.11 6.77 -12.90
C ALA A 44 -4.47 5.78 -11.77
N PRO A 45 -3.80 5.83 -10.61
CA PRO A 45 -4.08 4.93 -9.52
C PRO A 45 -5.48 5.20 -8.94
N GLU A 46 -6.31 4.17 -8.84
CA GLU A 46 -7.62 4.28 -8.17
C GLU A 46 -7.45 4.34 -6.65
N GLU A 47 -8.27 5.14 -5.97
CA GLU A 47 -8.14 5.31 -4.52
C GLU A 47 -8.37 4.00 -3.75
N GLU A 48 -9.20 3.10 -4.28
CA GLU A 48 -9.46 1.80 -3.66
C GLU A 48 -8.23 0.89 -3.73
N ASP A 49 -7.57 0.79 -4.89
CA ASP A 49 -6.34 0.00 -5.04
C ASP A 49 -5.22 0.51 -4.12
N VAL A 50 -5.07 1.84 -4.07
CA VAL A 50 -4.12 2.51 -3.18
C VAL A 50 -4.43 2.19 -1.71
N ARG A 51 -5.70 2.20 -1.33
CA ARG A 51 -6.15 1.84 0.01
C ARG A 51 -5.83 0.38 0.31
N MET A 52 -6.25 -0.56 -0.54
CA MET A 52 -6.02 -2.00 -0.37
C MET A 52 -4.54 -2.34 -0.22
N LEU A 53 -3.68 -1.76 -1.08
CA LEU A 53 -2.24 -1.96 -0.99
C LEU A 53 -1.67 -1.37 0.32
N SER A 54 -2.13 -0.20 0.74
CA SER A 54 -1.68 0.42 2.00
C SER A 54 -2.11 -0.37 3.23
N GLU A 55 -3.33 -0.89 3.27
CA GLU A 55 -3.85 -1.73 4.34
C GLU A 55 -3.11 -3.05 4.43
N TYR A 56 -2.84 -3.69 3.28
CA TYR A 56 -2.02 -4.88 3.23
C TYR A 56 -0.63 -4.64 3.81
N LEU A 57 0.08 -3.62 3.29
CA LEU A 57 1.45 -3.32 3.73
C LEU A 57 1.49 -2.99 5.22
N THR A 58 0.58 -2.15 5.71
CA THR A 58 0.51 -1.79 7.14
C THR A 58 0.14 -3.00 8.02
N SER A 59 -0.69 -3.92 7.55
CA SER A 59 -1.02 -5.15 8.27
C SER A 59 0.18 -6.09 8.43
N ILE A 60 1.08 -6.16 7.45
CA ILE A 60 2.28 -7.00 7.51
C ILE A 60 3.51 -6.29 8.09
N VAL A 61 3.45 -4.98 8.39
CA VAL A 61 4.53 -4.24 9.08
C VAL A 61 5.04 -4.95 10.35
N PRO A 62 4.18 -5.36 11.31
CA PRO A 62 4.67 -5.97 12.54
C PRO A 62 5.31 -7.35 12.34
N THR A 63 5.01 -8.04 11.23
CA THR A 63 5.39 -9.45 11.01
C THR A 63 6.46 -9.64 9.94
N ASN A 64 6.54 -8.76 8.94
CA ASN A 64 7.46 -8.91 7.82
C ASN A 64 7.85 -7.57 7.18
N LEU A 65 8.68 -6.81 7.88
CA LEU A 65 9.24 -5.53 7.40
C LEU A 65 10.07 -5.65 6.12
N VAL A 66 10.78 -6.78 5.92
CA VAL A 66 11.61 -7.00 4.73
C VAL A 66 10.71 -6.98 3.48
N ARG A 67 9.62 -7.74 3.52
CA ARG A 67 8.64 -7.79 2.45
C ARG A 67 7.98 -6.44 2.17
N VAL A 68 7.68 -5.67 3.22
CA VAL A 68 7.15 -4.29 3.05
C VAL A 68 8.14 -3.41 2.31
N ARG A 69 9.42 -3.47 2.68
CA ARG A 69 10.48 -2.68 2.03
C ARG A 69 10.67 -3.08 0.57
N ASP A 70 10.70 -4.38 0.27
CA ASP A 70 10.85 -4.87 -1.11
C ASP A 70 9.70 -4.41 -2.00
N ILE A 71 8.46 -4.54 -1.53
CA ILE A 71 7.28 -4.12 -2.30
C ILE A 71 7.28 -2.60 -2.54
N LEU A 72 7.62 -1.80 -1.53
CA LEU A 72 7.72 -0.35 -1.68
C LEU A 72 8.86 0.06 -2.63
N ALA A 73 10.02 -0.60 -2.55
CA ALA A 73 11.15 -0.35 -3.42
C ALA A 73 10.87 -0.75 -4.87
N ASP A 74 10.19 -1.88 -5.09
CA ASP A 74 9.74 -2.32 -6.40
C ASP A 74 8.74 -1.33 -7.00
N LEU A 75 7.74 -0.90 -6.23
CA LEU A 75 6.79 0.11 -6.69
C LEU A 75 7.49 1.42 -7.05
N GLN A 76 8.41 1.90 -6.22
CA GLN A 76 9.19 3.12 -6.50
C GLN A 76 10.00 2.99 -7.80
N ARG A 77 10.67 1.84 -8.02
CA ARG A 77 11.43 1.58 -9.25
C ARG A 77 10.54 1.53 -10.48
N LEU A 78 9.36 0.90 -10.37
CA LEU A 78 8.38 0.86 -11.45
C LEU A 78 7.89 2.26 -11.83
N LEU A 79 7.56 3.09 -10.84
CA LEU A 79 7.14 4.47 -11.08
C LEU A 79 8.25 5.29 -11.74
N ASN A 80 9.48 5.22 -11.26
CA ASN A 80 10.61 5.92 -11.85
C ASN A 80 10.92 5.45 -13.28
N SER A 81 10.72 4.16 -13.58
CA SER A 81 11.02 3.57 -14.89
C SER A 81 9.91 3.81 -15.92
N LEU A 82 8.64 3.73 -15.52
CA LEU A 82 7.49 3.80 -16.43
C LEU A 82 6.94 5.22 -16.56
N LEU A 83 7.11 6.04 -15.52
CA LEU A 83 6.62 7.41 -15.43
C LEU A 83 7.79 8.35 -15.11
N PRO A 84 8.76 8.49 -16.04
CA PRO A 84 9.87 9.39 -15.82
C PRO A 84 9.31 10.79 -15.54
N VAL A 85 9.67 11.36 -14.38
CA VAL A 85 9.33 12.73 -14.02
C VAL A 85 9.86 13.61 -15.15
N ALA A 86 8.94 14.09 -15.99
CA ALA A 86 9.30 15.03 -17.03
C ALA A 86 9.99 16.22 -16.35
N ALA A 87 11.17 16.58 -16.86
CA ALA A 87 11.97 17.70 -16.38
C ALA A 87 11.07 18.94 -16.16
N PRO A 88 11.43 19.83 -15.21
CA PRO A 88 10.54 20.86 -14.65
C PRO A 88 10.19 22.01 -15.62
N THR A 89 10.21 21.80 -16.92
CA THR A 89 10.06 22.86 -17.92
C THR A 89 8.62 23.30 -18.16
N VAL A 90 7.59 22.45 -18.01
CA VAL A 90 6.19 22.92 -18.01
C VAL A 90 5.29 21.88 -17.34
N ALA A 91 5.30 21.79 -16.02
CA ALA A 91 4.43 20.85 -15.30
C ALA A 91 2.95 21.27 -15.47
N ARG A 92 2.27 20.61 -16.41
CA ARG A 92 0.81 20.59 -16.46
C ARG A 92 0.36 19.90 -15.17
N ARG A 93 -0.01 20.70 -14.17
CA ARG A 93 -0.52 20.23 -12.87
C ARG A 93 -1.57 19.14 -13.11
N GLY A 94 -1.28 17.89 -12.70
CA GLY A 94 -2.17 16.75 -12.89
C GLY A 94 -1.73 15.74 -13.97
N SER A 95 -0.42 15.58 -14.23
CA SER A 95 0.05 14.47 -15.06
C SER A 95 -0.20 13.12 -14.36
N ALA A 96 -0.41 12.05 -15.14
CA ALA A 96 -0.52 10.69 -14.61
C ALA A 96 0.65 10.35 -13.67
N ALA A 97 1.86 10.78 -14.02
CA ALA A 97 3.04 10.64 -13.18
C ALA A 97 2.84 11.27 -11.80
N ASP A 98 2.34 12.51 -11.70
CA ASP A 98 2.10 13.18 -10.41
C ASP A 98 1.07 12.41 -9.56
N LEU A 99 0.02 11.86 -10.18
CA LEU A 99 -1.00 11.08 -9.48
C LEU A 99 -0.40 9.80 -8.87
N TRP A 100 0.40 9.07 -9.65
CA TRP A 100 1.11 7.88 -9.19
C TRP A 100 2.14 8.18 -8.09
N HIS A 101 2.93 9.25 -8.23
CA HIS A 101 3.87 9.66 -7.18
C HIS A 101 3.14 10.10 -5.90
N THR A 102 2.01 10.78 -6.02
CA THR A 102 1.16 11.17 -4.88
C THR A 102 0.56 9.95 -4.19
N ALA A 103 0.06 8.98 -4.96
CA ALA A 103 -0.46 7.72 -4.42
C ALA A 103 0.63 6.93 -3.67
N PHE A 104 1.82 6.81 -4.26
CA PHE A 104 2.97 6.19 -3.62
C PHE A 104 3.36 6.90 -2.31
N ALA A 105 3.40 8.23 -2.31
CA ALA A 105 3.69 9.00 -1.10
C ALA A 105 2.65 8.76 0.00
N ARG A 106 1.35 8.62 -0.34
CA ARG A 106 0.29 8.27 0.61
C ARG A 106 0.50 6.88 1.20
N ILE A 107 0.82 5.88 0.37
CA ILE A 107 1.09 4.50 0.82
C ILE A 107 2.30 4.49 1.76
N LYS A 108 3.41 5.11 1.34
CA LYS A 108 4.63 5.19 2.15
C LYS A 108 4.36 5.87 3.49
N ALA A 109 3.61 6.98 3.51
CA ALA A 109 3.28 7.68 4.73
C ALA A 109 2.37 6.87 5.68
N ALA A 110 1.49 6.02 5.15
CA ALA A 110 0.72 5.08 5.97
C ALA A 110 1.65 4.03 6.61
N VAL A 111 2.53 3.43 5.82
CA VAL A 111 3.50 2.44 6.30
C VAL A 111 4.48 3.03 7.31
N ASP A 112 5.05 4.21 7.05
CA ASP A 112 5.99 4.88 7.95
C ASP A 112 5.30 5.20 9.31
N ARG A 113 4.03 5.63 9.29
CA ARG A 113 3.26 5.82 10.54
C ARG A 113 3.10 4.52 11.31
N THR A 114 2.74 3.43 10.63
CA THR A 114 2.60 2.12 11.27
C THR A 114 3.95 1.61 11.79
N CYS A 115 5.04 1.81 11.06
CA CYS A 115 6.39 1.47 11.51
C CYS A 115 6.79 2.26 12.76
N LYS A 116 6.44 3.55 12.82
CA LYS A 116 6.68 4.38 14.01
C LYS A 116 5.92 3.87 15.22
N VAL A 117 4.66 3.45 15.05
CA VAL A 117 3.84 2.90 16.13
C VAL A 117 4.41 1.57 16.64
N HIS A 118 4.83 0.67 15.75
CA HIS A 118 5.29 -0.67 16.15
C HIS A 118 6.76 -0.74 16.59
N PHE A 119 7.64 0.07 15.99
CA PHE A 119 9.09 -0.05 16.16
C PHE A 119 9.76 1.24 16.67
N GLY A 120 9.02 2.35 16.82
CA GLY A 120 9.58 3.65 17.21
C GLY A 120 10.49 4.30 16.15
N ALA A 121 10.60 3.71 14.95
CA ALA A 121 11.43 4.21 13.87
C ALA A 121 10.68 5.24 13.01
N ASN A 122 11.31 6.37 12.69
CA ASN A 122 10.68 7.46 11.95
C ASN A 122 10.62 7.26 10.42
N SER A 123 11.36 6.31 9.84
CA SER A 123 11.28 6.01 8.40
C SER A 123 11.86 4.64 8.04
N LEU A 124 11.17 3.90 7.17
CA LEU A 124 11.78 2.78 6.47
C LEU A 124 12.81 3.32 5.48
N SER A 125 14.09 3.05 5.73
CA SER A 125 15.15 3.32 4.76
C SER A 125 14.93 2.38 3.56
N LEU A 126 14.30 2.86 2.49
CA LEU A 126 14.29 2.14 1.22
C LEU A 126 15.72 2.23 0.67
N SER A 127 16.47 1.14 0.72
CA SER A 127 17.81 1.12 0.14
C SER A 127 17.66 1.20 -1.37
N SER A 128 18.12 2.31 -1.96
CA SER A 128 18.24 2.50 -3.41
C SER A 128 19.17 1.47 -4.04
#